data_AF-A0A484ZWC7-F1
#
_entry.id   AF-A0A484ZWC7-F1
#
_cell.length_a   1.000
_cell.length_b   1.000
_cell.length_c   1.000
_cell.angle_alpha   90.00
_cell.angle_beta   90.00
_cell.angle_gamma   90.00
#
_symmetry.space_group_name_H-M   'P 1'
#
loop_
_entity.id
_entity.type
_entity.pdbx_description
1 polymer ?
#
loop_
_entity_poly.entity_id
_entity_poly.type
_entity_poly.pdbx_seq_one_letter_code
_entity_poly.pdbx_strand_id
1 'polypeptide(L)'
;MSEALKVLNNIRTLRAQARECSLETLEEMLEKMEVVVKERREEDQASQAEIQERTRKLQQYREMLIADGIDPNELLQSLSATKVTGKSKRAARPAK
;
A
#
# COMPACT_ATOMS: atom_id res chain seq x y z
N MET A 1 -10.76 14.71 5.92
CA MET A 1 -11.50 15.32 4.78
C MET A 1 -11.44 16.83 4.92
N SER A 2 -11.01 17.53 3.87
CA SER A 2 -11.06 19.00 3.81
C SER A 2 -12.49 19.50 4.01
N GLU A 3 -12.67 20.69 4.62
CA GLU A 3 -13.98 21.32 4.83
C GLU A 3 -14.76 21.48 3.51
N ALA A 4 -14.07 21.74 2.40
CA ALA A 4 -14.68 21.80 1.07
C ALA A 4 -15.31 20.46 0.63
N LEU A 5 -14.64 19.34 0.92
CA LEU A 5 -15.15 18.00 0.58
C LEU A 5 -16.31 17.58 1.50
N LYS A 6 -16.38 18.11 2.72
CA LYS A 6 -17.51 17.86 3.63
C LYS A 6 -18.82 18.46 3.08
N VAL A 7 -18.76 19.63 2.46
CA VAL A 7 -19.92 20.27 1.83
C VAL A 7 -20.44 19.45 0.65
N LEU A 8 -19.53 18.88 -0.15
CA LEU A 8 -19.89 17.98 -1.26
C LEU A 8 -20.51 16.67 -0.79
N ASN A 9 -20.19 16.20 0.42
CA ASN A 9 -20.73 14.95 0.97
C ASN A 9 -22.18 15.10 1.45
N ASN A 10 -22.59 16.30 1.90
CA ASN A 10 -23.96 16.54 2.35
C ASN A 10 -24.86 17.01 1.20
N ILE A 11 -25.74 16.12 0.75
CA ILE A 11 -26.64 16.39 -0.38
C ILE A 11 -27.58 17.60 -0.16
N ARG A 12 -27.91 17.96 1.09
CA ARG A 12 -28.78 19.11 1.37
C ARG A 12 -28.05 20.43 1.10
N THR A 13 -26.82 20.55 1.60
CA THR A 13 -25.98 21.73 1.35
C THR A 13 -25.58 21.81 -0.12
N LEU A 14 -25.26 20.67 -0.73
CA LEU A 14 -24.92 20.60 -2.15
C LEU A 14 -26.08 21.06 -3.05
N ARG A 15 -27.32 20.64 -2.76
CA ARG A 15 -28.50 21.10 -3.50
C ARG A 15 -28.77 22.59 -3.32
N ALA A 16 -28.52 23.14 -2.14
CA ALA A 16 -28.69 24.57 -1.89
C ALA A 16 -27.72 25.38 -2.76
N GLN A 17 -26.44 24.98 -2.78
CA GLN A 17 -25.40 25.61 -3.61
C GLN A 17 -25.64 25.41 -5.10
N ALA A 18 -26.10 24.22 -5.52
CA ALA A 18 -26.37 23.93 -6.93
C ALA A 18 -27.49 24.79 -7.52
N ARG A 19 -28.39 25.36 -6.69
CA ARG A 19 -29.41 26.31 -7.16
C ARG A 19 -28.83 27.67 -7.53
N GLU A 20 -27.65 27.99 -7.05
CA GLU A 20 -26.93 29.23 -7.34
C GLU A 20 -26.00 29.10 -8.56
N CYS A 21 -25.91 27.91 -9.16
CA CYS A 21 -25.10 27.62 -10.34
C CYS A 21 -25.97 27.28 -11.55
N SER A 22 -25.44 27.48 -12.76
CA SER A 22 -26.09 26.99 -13.98
C SER A 22 -25.92 25.48 -14.12
N LEU A 23 -26.82 24.85 -14.89
CA LEU A 23 -26.75 23.41 -15.17
C LEU A 23 -25.42 23.04 -15.86
N GLU A 24 -25.00 23.84 -16.84
CA GLU A 24 -23.74 23.65 -17.59
C GLU A 24 -22.52 23.61 -16.66
N THR A 25 -22.44 24.51 -15.67
CA THR A 25 -21.36 24.50 -14.69
C THR A 25 -21.41 23.26 -13.78
N LEU A 26 -22.60 22.77 -13.43
CA LEU A 26 -22.75 21.54 -12.65
C LEU A 26 -22.30 20.31 -13.44
N GLU A 27 -22.57 20.26 -14.74
CA GLU A 27 -22.12 19.21 -15.64
C GLU A 27 -20.59 19.20 -15.78
N GLU A 28 -19.95 20.36 -15.96
CA GLU A 28 -18.49 20.45 -15.97
C GLU A 28 -17.85 20.01 -14.64
N MET A 29 -18.47 20.37 -13.51
CA MET A 29 -18.01 19.94 -12.19
C MET A 29 -18.14 18.43 -12.00
N LEU A 30 -19.23 17.84 -12.50
CA LEU A 30 -19.44 16.40 -12.49
C LEU A 30 -18.37 15.69 -13.31
N GLU A 31 -18.10 16.13 -14.53
CA GLU A 31 -17.09 15.53 -15.41
C GLU A 31 -15.70 15.53 -14.76
N LYS A 32 -15.30 16.66 -14.16
CA LYS A 32 -14.02 16.76 -13.42
C LYS A 32 -13.98 15.79 -12.23
N MET A 33 -15.07 15.65 -11.48
CA MET A 33 -15.15 14.71 -10.37
C MET A 33 -15.11 13.26 -10.85
N GLU A 34 -15.77 12.94 -11.96
CA GLU A 34 -15.74 11.60 -12.55
C GLU A 34 -14.32 11.21 -12.98
N VAL A 35 -13.56 12.13 -13.59
CA VAL A 35 -12.14 11.91 -13.92
C VAL A 35 -11.33 11.62 -12.66
N VAL A 36 -11.43 12.45 -11.61
CA VAL A 36 -10.70 12.24 -10.35
C VAL A 36 -11.08 10.90 -9.69
N VAL A 37 -12.36 10.54 -9.70
CA VAL A 37 -12.82 9.25 -9.16
C VAL A 37 -12.28 8.09 -9.97
N LYS A 38 -12.22 8.22 -11.30
CA LYS A 38 -11.66 7.20 -12.18
C LYS A 38 -10.18 6.99 -11.93
N GLU A 39 -9.39 8.07 -11.91
CA GLU A 39 -7.96 8.03 -11.59
C GLU A 39 -7.72 7.35 -10.25
N ARG A 40 -8.49 7.73 -9.20
CA ARG A 40 -8.33 7.13 -7.88
C ARG A 40 -8.70 5.66 -7.84
N ARG A 41 -9.74 5.24 -8.58
CA ARG A 41 -10.11 3.83 -8.71
C ARG A 41 -9.02 3.04 -9.43
N GLU A 42 -8.42 3.59 -10.47
CA GLU A 42 -7.33 2.95 -11.22
C GLU A 42 -6.08 2.79 -10.33
N GLU A 43 -5.72 3.82 -9.56
CA GLU A 43 -4.63 3.73 -8.57
C GLU A 43 -4.90 2.67 -7.50
N ASP A 44 -6.11 2.67 -6.92
CA ASP A 44 -6.48 1.70 -5.90
C ASP A 44 -6.52 0.27 -6.48
N GLN A 45 -6.98 0.09 -7.72
CA GLN A 45 -6.95 -1.21 -8.41
C GLN A 45 -5.52 -1.66 -8.74
N ALA A 46 -4.66 -0.76 -9.22
CA ALA A 46 -3.26 -1.06 -9.50
C ALA A 46 -2.53 -1.49 -8.22
N SER A 47 -2.72 -0.75 -7.13
CA SER A 47 -2.13 -1.13 -5.83
C SER A 47 -2.65 -2.46 -5.31
N GLN A 48 -3.94 -2.75 -5.48
CA GLN A 48 -4.52 -4.05 -5.13
C GLN A 48 -3.95 -5.17 -6.01
N ALA A 49 -3.80 -4.95 -7.31
CA ALA A 49 -3.22 -5.92 -8.23
C ALA A 49 -1.75 -6.23 -7.87
N GLU A 50 -0.94 -5.22 -7.56
CA GLU A 50 0.44 -5.42 -7.10
C GLU A 50 0.51 -6.22 -5.79
N ILE A 51 -0.37 -5.91 -4.83
CA ILE A 51 -0.46 -6.67 -3.58
C ILE A 51 -0.86 -8.12 -3.86
N GLN A 52 -1.85 -8.35 -4.73
CA GLN A 52 -2.31 -9.68 -5.10
C GLN A 52 -1.24 -10.48 -5.86
N GLU A 53 -0.50 -9.85 -6.77
CA GLU A 53 0.62 -10.51 -7.44
C GLU A 53 1.73 -10.88 -6.46
N ARG A 54 2.06 -9.96 -5.54
CA ARG A 54 3.06 -10.20 -4.51
C ARG A 54 2.64 -11.34 -3.59
N THR A 55 1.40 -11.36 -3.12
CA THR A 55 0.89 -12.44 -2.26
C THR A 55 0.82 -13.76 -3.00
N ARG A 56 0.38 -13.76 -4.26
CA ARG A 56 0.36 -14.97 -5.11
C ARG A 56 1.76 -15.54 -5.31
N LYS A 57 2.75 -14.70 -5.64
CA LYS A 57 4.15 -15.13 -5.77
C LYS A 57 4.67 -15.69 -4.45
N LEU A 58 4.43 -15.00 -3.33
CA LEU A 58 4.85 -15.48 -2.00
C LEU A 58 4.21 -16.83 -1.65
N GLN A 59 2.95 -17.02 -1.99
CA GLN A 59 2.25 -18.29 -1.75
C GLN A 59 2.82 -19.42 -2.61
N GLN A 60 3.09 -19.17 -3.90
CA GLN A 60 3.75 -20.13 -4.78
C GLN A 60 5.14 -20.52 -4.26
N TYR A 61 5.96 -19.55 -3.83
CA TYR A 61 7.28 -19.84 -3.25
C TYR A 61 7.16 -20.64 -1.95
N ARG A 62 6.17 -20.35 -1.11
CA ARG A 62 5.91 -21.10 0.11
C ARG A 62 5.58 -22.56 -0.18
N GLU A 63 4.72 -22.81 -1.16
CA GLU A 63 4.36 -24.17 -1.57
C GLU A 63 5.55 -24.94 -2.14
N MET A 64 6.39 -24.29 -2.95
CA MET A 64 7.61 -24.88 -3.50
C MET A 64 8.62 -25.28 -2.41
N LEU A 65 8.88 -24.41 -1.43
CA LEU A 65 9.77 -24.72 -0.31
C LEU A 65 9.28 -25.93 0.50
N ILE A 66 7.97 -25.99 0.77
CA ILE A 66 7.37 -27.13 1.47
C ILE A 66 7.47 -28.41 0.64
N ALA A 67 7.26 -28.33 -0.67
CA ALA A 67 7.39 -29.47 -1.58
C ALA A 67 8.82 -30.03 -1.60
N ASP A 68 9.83 -29.16 -1.50
CA ASP A 68 11.24 -29.54 -1.36
C ASP A 68 11.62 -29.99 0.06
N GLY A 69 10.64 -30.05 0.98
CA GLY A 69 10.83 -30.50 2.37
C GLY A 69 11.47 -29.45 3.29
N ILE A 70 11.51 -28.19 2.87
CA ILE A 70 12.11 -27.08 3.61
C ILE A 70 10.99 -26.27 4.28
N ASP A 71 10.99 -26.21 5.61
CA ASP A 71 10.11 -25.30 6.34
C ASP A 71 10.61 -23.84 6.16
N PRO A 72 9.78 -22.92 5.62
CA PRO A 72 10.13 -21.51 5.49
C PRO A 72 10.62 -20.86 6.79
N ASN A 73 10.09 -21.27 7.95
CA ASN A 73 10.49 -20.71 9.24
C ASN A 73 11.89 -21.16 9.65
N GLU A 74 12.25 -22.42 9.39
CA GLU A 74 13.59 -22.96 9.67
C GLU A 74 14.64 -22.28 8.78
N LEU A 75 14.34 -22.10 7.49
CA LEU A 75 15.20 -21.40 6.54
C LEU A 75 15.45 -19.92 6.94
N LEU A 76 14.40 -19.22 7.42
CA LEU A 76 14.55 -17.85 7.89
C LEU A 76 15.41 -17.78 9.16
N GLN A 77 15.26 -18.74 10.07
CA GLN A 77 16.08 -18.84 11.28
C GLN A 77 17.55 -19.12 10.94
N SER A 78 17.84 -20.04 10.01
CA SER A 78 19.22 -20.33 9.58
C SER A 78 19.91 -19.12 8.95
N LEU A 79 19.19 -18.36 8.11
CA LEU A 79 19.71 -17.12 7.48
C LEU A 79 19.97 -16.01 8.51
N SER A 80 19.15 -15.91 9.56
CA SER A 80 19.34 -14.95 10.63
C SER A 80 20.55 -15.28 11.52
N ALA A 81 20.80 -16.57 11.77
CA ALA A 81 21.94 -17.06 12.53
C ALA A 81 23.29 -16.76 11.84
N THR A 82 23.34 -16.76 10.51
CA THR A 82 24.57 -16.45 9.75
C THR A 82 25.05 -15.00 9.94
N LYS A 83 24.20 -14.05 10.33
CA LYS A 83 24.60 -12.64 10.54
C LYS A 83 25.31 -12.37 11.87
N VAL A 84 25.35 -13.33 12.81
CA VAL A 84 25.83 -13.09 14.20
C VAL A 84 27.28 -13.53 14.42
N THR A 85 27.95 -14.19 13.47
CA THR A 85 29.29 -14.79 13.71
C THR A 85 30.48 -13.83 13.50
N GLY A 86 30.26 -12.50 13.46
CA GLY A 86 31.26 -11.51 13.06
C GLY A 86 31.90 -10.64 14.15
N LYS A 87 31.95 -11.05 15.44
CA LYS A 87 32.69 -10.28 16.47
C LYS A 87 33.54 -11.17 17.38
N SER A 88 34.67 -11.65 16.86
CA SER A 88 35.77 -12.09 17.71
C SER A 88 36.39 -10.85 18.39
N LYS A 89 36.10 -10.64 19.68
CA LYS A 89 36.76 -9.62 20.51
C LYS A 89 38.26 -9.91 20.57
N ARG A 90 39.07 -9.06 19.93
CA ARG A 90 40.54 -9.09 20.04
C ARG A 90 40.92 -8.64 21.47
N ALA A 91 41.68 -9.45 22.19
CA ALA A 91 42.14 -9.11 23.55
C ALA A 91 43.02 -7.84 23.52
N ALA A 92 42.78 -6.92 24.44
CA ALA A 92 43.54 -5.68 24.55
C ALA A 92 44.97 -5.97 25.01
N ARG A 93 45.97 -5.38 24.34
CA ARG A 93 47.37 -5.46 24.74
C ARG A 93 47.66 -4.51 25.92
N PRO A 94 48.58 -4.87 26.84
CA PRO A 94 48.89 -4.07 28.02
C PRO A 94 49.56 -2.74 27.65
N ALA A 95 49.21 -1.70 28.38
CA ALA A 95 49.73 -0.34 28.20
C ALA A 95 51.20 -0.23 28.64
N LYS A 96 51.96 0.62 27.97
CA LYS A 96 53.31 1.03 28.34
C LYS A 96 53.29 2.48 28.78
#